data_AF-A0A7C2WIN3-F1
#
_entry.id   AF-A0A7C2WIN3-F1
#
_cell.length_a   1.000
_cell.length_b   1.000
_cell.length_c   1.000
_cell.angle_alpha   90.00
_cell.angle_beta   90.00
_cell.angle_gamma   90.00
#
_symmetry.space_group_name_H-M   'P 1'
#
loop_
_entity.id
_entity.type
_entity.pdbx_description
1 polymer ?
#
loop_
_entity_poly.entity_id
_entity_poly.type
_entity_poly.pdbx_seq_one_letter_code
_entity_poly.pdbx_strand_id
1 'polypeptide(L)'
;MTGQAAGLAQIVVPTQAPQPTQRSSIVEAGLEEPRTLNPLFVADPVSEELSRLVFDSLVTVDPATGEIAPALADSWDVSDDGVRYTFHLRDGVRWHDGQPFTARDVEFTYRTMLDVNARSPRYSRLAERVKVVSVVDPRTVVIELIRPDASFLPTLATLGIVPEHVLAGVQPEQLITDPFGL
;
A
#
# COMPACT_ATOMS: atom_id res chain seq x y z
N MET A 1 56.37 -11.97 -45.17
CA MET A 1 55.91 -10.98 -44.17
C MET A 1 54.41 -11.14 -44.03
N THR A 2 53.93 -11.81 -42.99
CA THR A 2 52.49 -11.91 -42.69
C THR A 2 52.36 -12.16 -41.19
N GLY A 3 51.92 -11.14 -40.46
CA GLY A 3 51.89 -11.11 -39.00
C GLY A 3 50.70 -11.86 -38.40
N GLN A 4 50.94 -12.56 -37.30
CA GLN A 4 49.90 -13.06 -36.41
C GLN A 4 49.31 -11.88 -35.61
N ALA A 5 47.99 -11.71 -35.65
CA ALA A 5 47.27 -10.85 -34.74
C ALA A 5 46.88 -11.65 -33.49
N ALA A 6 47.48 -11.32 -32.35
CA ALA A 6 47.08 -11.84 -31.05
C ALA A 6 45.82 -11.11 -30.57
N GLY A 7 44.73 -11.86 -30.39
CA GLY A 7 43.47 -11.34 -29.83
C GLY A 7 43.59 -11.15 -28.32
N LEU A 8 43.31 -9.93 -27.85
CA LEU A 8 43.22 -9.60 -26.43
C LEU A 8 41.87 -10.10 -25.88
N ALA A 9 41.90 -11.06 -24.97
CA ALA A 9 40.71 -11.45 -24.19
C ALA A 9 40.42 -10.36 -23.15
N GLN A 10 39.21 -9.78 -23.20
CA GLN A 10 38.75 -8.86 -22.16
C GLN A 10 38.24 -9.65 -20.95
N ILE A 11 38.83 -9.39 -19.79
CA ILE A 11 38.35 -9.88 -18.50
C ILE A 11 37.15 -9.02 -18.11
N VAL A 12 35.94 -9.58 -18.17
CA VAL A 12 34.75 -8.96 -17.57
C VAL A 12 34.78 -9.29 -16.09
N VAL A 13 35.12 -8.31 -15.26
CA VAL A 13 34.98 -8.42 -13.80
C VAL A 13 33.52 -8.08 -13.47
N PRO A 14 32.74 -8.99 -12.88
CA PRO A 14 31.38 -8.66 -12.46
C PRO A 14 31.45 -7.67 -11.30
N THR A 15 30.93 -6.47 -11.49
CA THR A 15 30.76 -5.49 -10.41
C THR A 15 29.68 -6.00 -9.45
N GLN A 16 30.08 -6.58 -8.33
CA GLN A 16 29.15 -6.86 -7.22
C GLN A 16 28.65 -5.52 -6.66
N ALA A 17 27.33 -5.35 -6.59
CA ALA A 17 26.73 -4.23 -5.88
C ALA A 17 27.17 -4.27 -4.40
N PRO A 18 27.58 -3.14 -3.80
CA PRO A 18 28.01 -3.10 -2.42
C PRO A 18 26.88 -3.56 -1.50
N GLN A 19 27.13 -4.59 -0.70
CA GLN A 19 26.19 -4.99 0.34
C GLN A 19 26.27 -4.00 1.51
N PRO A 20 25.14 -3.49 2.02
CA PRO A 20 25.14 -2.57 3.15
C PRO A 20 25.67 -3.29 4.40
N THR A 21 26.89 -2.94 4.82
CA THR A 21 27.65 -3.57 5.91
C THR A 21 27.50 -2.87 7.26
N GLN A 22 26.61 -1.88 7.39
CA GLN A 22 26.39 -1.13 8.63
C GLN A 22 24.90 -1.04 8.95
N ARG A 23 24.54 -1.12 10.25
CA ARG A 23 23.22 -0.66 10.69
C ARG A 23 23.10 0.81 10.30
N SER A 24 22.37 1.07 9.23
CA SER A 24 22.02 2.41 8.80
C SER A 24 20.80 2.86 9.61
N SER A 25 20.94 3.96 10.33
CA SER A 25 19.84 4.64 11.00
C SER A 25 19.61 5.98 10.34
N ILE A 26 18.34 6.35 10.13
CA ILE A 26 17.93 7.69 9.74
C ILE A 26 17.35 8.34 11.00
N VAL A 27 17.76 9.58 11.27
CA VAL A 27 17.21 10.40 12.36
C VAL A 27 16.55 11.61 11.72
N GLU A 28 15.25 11.73 11.94
CA GLU A 28 14.45 12.85 11.46
C GLU A 28 13.86 13.60 12.65
N ALA A 29 13.91 14.93 12.59
CA ALA A 29 13.37 15.81 13.63
C ALA A 29 12.00 16.33 13.20
N GLY A 30 10.94 15.82 13.84
CA GLY A 30 9.59 16.36 13.70
C GLY A 30 9.37 17.58 14.60
N LEU A 31 8.57 18.53 14.13
CA LEU A 31 8.17 19.71 14.91
C LEU A 31 6.93 19.45 15.79
N GLU A 32 6.18 18.40 15.48
CA GLU A 32 4.94 18.01 16.15
C GLU A 32 4.97 16.51 16.48
N GLU A 33 4.25 16.09 17.51
CA GLU A 33 4.01 14.68 17.81
C GLU A 33 2.91 14.12 16.89
N PRO A 34 3.08 12.90 16.36
CA PRO A 34 2.01 12.24 15.61
C PRO A 34 0.81 11.99 16.53
N ARG A 35 -0.39 12.19 16.00
CA ARG A 35 -1.64 11.98 16.73
C ARG A 35 -2.06 10.52 16.73
N THR A 36 -1.75 9.80 15.66
CA THR A 36 -2.03 8.38 15.48
C THR A 36 -1.18 7.85 14.32
N LEU A 37 -0.87 6.55 14.34
CA LEU A 37 -0.29 5.84 13.20
C LEU A 37 -1.31 4.97 12.47
N ASN A 38 -2.56 4.91 12.97
CA ASN A 38 -3.61 4.09 12.36
C ASN A 38 -4.03 4.69 11.00
N PRO A 39 -3.80 4.01 9.86
CA PRO A 39 -4.06 4.57 8.54
C PRO A 39 -5.54 4.84 8.26
N LEU A 40 -6.45 4.27 9.07
CA LEU A 40 -7.88 4.59 9.03
C LEU A 40 -8.19 6.01 9.54
N PHE A 41 -7.35 6.59 10.41
CA PHE A 41 -7.65 7.82 11.16
C PHE A 41 -6.64 8.95 11.00
N VAL A 42 -5.51 8.72 10.31
CA VAL A 42 -4.55 9.80 10.01
C VAL A 42 -5.20 10.95 9.22
N ALA A 43 -4.98 12.18 9.70
CA ALA A 43 -5.54 13.40 9.11
C ALA A 43 -4.60 14.60 9.17
N ASP A 44 -3.35 14.40 9.61
CA ASP A 44 -2.30 15.41 9.66
C ASP A 44 -1.01 14.91 8.97
N PRO A 45 -0.15 15.80 8.47
CA PRO A 45 1.01 15.41 7.66
C PRO A 45 2.03 14.53 8.38
N VAL A 46 2.32 14.80 9.66
CA VAL A 46 3.33 14.05 10.44
C VAL A 46 2.86 12.62 10.67
N SER A 47 1.61 12.45 11.09
CA SER A 47 0.99 11.13 11.25
C SER A 47 0.92 10.37 9.93
N GLU A 48 0.58 11.04 8.82
CA GLU A 48 0.56 10.40 7.50
C GLU A 48 1.94 9.90 7.06
N GLU A 49 2.99 10.69 7.28
CA GLU A 49 4.36 10.31 6.94
C GLU A 49 4.81 9.07 7.71
N LEU A 50 4.64 9.07 9.03
CA LEU A 50 5.02 7.93 9.87
C LEU A 50 4.16 6.70 9.62
N SER A 51 2.85 6.88 9.39
CA SER A 51 1.95 5.76 9.08
C SER A 51 2.36 5.05 7.79
N ARG A 52 2.81 5.79 6.75
CA ARG A 52 3.31 5.21 5.49
C ARG A 52 4.60 4.41 5.63
N LEU A 53 5.35 4.58 6.72
CA LEU A 53 6.54 3.76 7.00
C LEU A 53 6.18 2.38 7.57
N VAL A 54 4.97 2.23 8.10
CA VAL A 54 4.49 1.03 8.80
C VAL A 54 3.46 0.27 7.97
N PHE A 55 2.60 0.99 7.25
CA PHE A 55 1.47 0.41 6.50
C PHE A 55 1.59 0.71 5.01
N ASP A 56 1.56 -0.35 4.21
CA ASP A 56 1.53 -0.24 2.76
C ASP A 56 0.09 -0.09 2.22
N SER A 57 -0.03 0.60 1.09
CA SER A 57 -1.25 0.72 0.29
C SER A 57 -1.30 -0.40 -0.79
N LEU A 58 -2.44 -0.55 -1.49
CA LEU A 58 -2.54 -1.48 -2.63
C LEU A 58 -1.58 -1.14 -3.78
N VAL A 59 -1.45 0.16 -4.06
CA VAL A 59 -0.56 0.71 -5.07
C VAL A 59 0.27 1.83 -4.44
N THR A 60 1.32 2.27 -5.09
CA THR A 60 2.13 3.41 -4.66
C THR A 60 2.38 4.36 -5.83
N VAL A 61 3.05 5.47 -5.56
CA VAL A 61 3.55 6.39 -6.60
C VAL A 61 5.06 6.20 -6.69
N ASP A 62 5.55 5.90 -7.88
CA ASP A 62 6.99 5.84 -8.14
C ASP A 62 7.58 7.25 -7.99
N PRO A 63 8.57 7.46 -7.10
CA PRO A 63 9.07 8.79 -6.80
C PRO A 63 9.91 9.40 -7.94
N ALA A 64 10.39 8.60 -8.89
CA ALA A 64 11.20 9.08 -10.02
C ALA A 64 10.33 9.52 -11.19
N THR A 65 9.19 8.85 -11.41
CA THR A 65 8.32 9.07 -12.57
C THR A 65 7.00 9.78 -12.21
N GLY A 66 6.56 9.67 -10.95
CA GLY A 66 5.23 10.10 -10.51
C GLY A 66 4.10 9.18 -10.96
N GLU A 67 4.40 8.05 -11.57
CA GLU A 67 3.41 7.09 -12.07
C GLU A 67 2.93 6.14 -10.96
N ILE A 68 1.74 5.56 -11.16
CA ILE A 68 1.22 4.54 -10.25
C ILE A 68 2.02 3.25 -10.46
N ALA A 69 2.52 2.69 -9.35
CA ALA A 69 3.31 1.48 -9.32
C ALA A 69 2.71 0.42 -8.37
N PRO A 70 3.03 -0.87 -8.56
CA PRO A 70 2.67 -1.94 -7.63
C PRO A 70 3.16 -1.70 -6.20
N ALA A 71 2.34 -2.09 -5.21
CA ALA A 71 2.70 -2.17 -3.79
C ALA A 71 2.20 -3.50 -3.21
N LEU A 72 1.19 -3.52 -2.34
CA LEU A 72 0.58 -4.77 -1.86
C LEU A 72 -0.16 -5.55 -2.97
N ALA A 73 -0.60 -4.86 -4.03
CA ALA A 73 -1.01 -5.48 -5.27
C ALA A 73 0.19 -5.57 -6.24
N ASP A 74 0.43 -6.76 -6.81
CA ASP A 74 1.43 -6.97 -7.86
C ASP A 74 0.97 -6.39 -9.21
N SER A 75 -0.34 -6.42 -9.46
CA SER A 75 -0.97 -5.89 -10.67
C SER A 75 -2.45 -5.63 -10.47
N TRP A 76 -3.06 -4.93 -11.43
CA TRP A 76 -4.51 -4.75 -11.48
C TRP A 76 -5.02 -4.67 -12.92
N ASP A 77 -6.25 -5.14 -13.12
CA ASP A 77 -6.98 -5.01 -14.37
C ASP A 77 -8.07 -3.96 -14.22
N VAL A 78 -8.27 -3.15 -15.26
CA VAL A 78 -9.37 -2.18 -15.34
C VAL A 78 -10.31 -2.60 -16.46
N SER A 79 -11.61 -2.68 -16.17
CA SER A 79 -12.61 -2.98 -17.21
C SER A 79 -12.70 -1.89 -18.27
N ASP A 80 -13.17 -2.24 -19.46
CA ASP A 80 -13.31 -1.32 -20.60
C ASP A 80 -14.15 -0.06 -20.30
N ASP A 81 -15.15 -0.20 -19.43
CA ASP A 81 -16.01 0.89 -18.98
C ASP A 81 -15.38 1.72 -17.84
N GLY A 82 -14.21 1.35 -17.33
CA GLY A 82 -13.44 2.09 -16.32
C GLY A 82 -14.03 2.06 -14.90
N VAL A 83 -15.00 1.19 -14.62
CA VAL A 83 -15.63 1.13 -13.30
C VAL A 83 -15.26 -0.10 -12.46
N ARG A 84 -14.61 -1.12 -13.02
CA ARG A 84 -14.18 -2.29 -12.24
C ARG A 84 -12.67 -2.41 -12.23
N TYR A 85 -12.11 -2.44 -11.03
CA TYR A 85 -10.70 -2.66 -10.77
C TYR A 85 -10.52 -4.01 -10.08
N THR A 86 -9.77 -4.92 -10.70
CA THR A 86 -9.44 -6.23 -10.10
C THR A 86 -7.98 -6.19 -9.68
N PHE A 87 -7.70 -6.24 -8.38
CA PHE A 87 -6.35 -6.22 -7.85
C PHE A 87 -5.88 -7.64 -7.53
N HIS A 88 -4.67 -7.97 -8.00
CA HIS A 88 -3.98 -9.22 -7.71
C HIS A 88 -2.91 -8.97 -6.66
N LEU A 89 -3.09 -9.54 -5.47
CA LEU A 89 -2.27 -9.30 -4.30
C LEU A 89 -0.97 -10.11 -4.33
N ARG A 90 0.09 -9.52 -3.79
CA ARG A 90 1.39 -10.19 -3.63
C ARG A 90 1.26 -11.49 -2.85
N ASP A 91 2.01 -12.50 -3.26
CA ASP A 91 2.12 -13.74 -2.51
C ASP A 91 3.13 -13.65 -1.35
N GLY A 92 2.86 -14.37 -0.27
CA GLY A 92 3.78 -14.53 0.85
C GLY A 92 3.98 -13.31 1.75
N VAL A 93 3.20 -12.23 1.57
CA VAL A 93 3.21 -11.07 2.46
C VAL A 93 2.64 -11.46 3.82
N ARG A 94 3.27 -10.96 4.89
CA ARG A 94 2.88 -11.22 6.27
C ARG A 94 2.85 -9.93 7.06
N TRP A 95 1.89 -9.86 7.97
CA TRP A 95 1.87 -8.88 9.05
C TRP A 95 3.04 -9.10 10.01
N HIS A 96 3.37 -8.09 10.81
CA HIS A 96 4.49 -8.15 11.75
C HIS A 96 4.33 -9.21 12.85
N ASP A 97 3.11 -9.68 13.10
CA ASP A 97 2.80 -10.81 14.00
C ASP A 97 2.92 -12.19 13.31
N GLY A 98 3.26 -12.21 12.02
CA GLY A 98 3.43 -13.41 11.21
C GLY A 98 2.17 -13.91 10.50
N GLN A 99 0.99 -13.32 10.75
CA GLN A 99 -0.25 -13.69 10.04
C GLN A 99 -0.15 -13.32 8.56
N PRO A 100 -0.76 -14.12 7.66
CA PRO A 100 -0.73 -13.81 6.23
C PRO A 100 -1.59 -12.58 5.91
N PHE A 101 -1.10 -11.73 5.02
CA PHE A 101 -1.90 -10.68 4.40
C PHE A 101 -2.80 -11.29 3.32
N THR A 102 -4.09 -10.89 3.28
CA THR A 102 -5.07 -11.41 2.33
C THR A 102 -6.03 -10.34 1.82
N ALA A 103 -6.82 -10.69 0.80
CA ALA A 103 -7.89 -9.85 0.28
C ALA A 103 -8.95 -9.45 1.32
N ARG A 104 -9.07 -10.18 2.44
CA ARG A 104 -9.97 -9.80 3.54
C ARG A 104 -9.49 -8.59 4.31
N ASP A 105 -8.19 -8.42 4.49
CA ASP A 105 -7.61 -7.22 5.10
C ASP A 105 -7.95 -5.99 4.26
N VAL A 106 -7.88 -6.14 2.94
CA VAL A 106 -8.22 -5.09 1.98
C VAL A 106 -9.70 -4.75 2.04
N GLU A 107 -10.59 -5.75 1.95
CA GLU A 107 -12.03 -5.53 2.05
C GLU A 107 -12.39 -4.87 3.38
N PHE A 108 -11.88 -5.39 4.51
CA PHE A 108 -12.10 -4.84 5.83
C PHE A 108 -11.69 -3.38 5.92
N THR A 109 -10.50 -3.04 5.41
CA THR A 109 -9.97 -1.68 5.42
C THR A 109 -10.91 -0.71 4.69
N TYR A 110 -11.23 -0.99 3.43
CA TYR A 110 -12.06 -0.07 2.64
C TYR A 110 -13.49 0.01 3.15
N ARG A 111 -14.06 -1.10 3.61
CA ARG A 111 -15.41 -1.10 4.22
C ARG A 111 -15.44 -0.30 5.51
N THR A 112 -14.40 -0.40 6.33
CA THR A 112 -14.27 0.40 7.55
C THR A 112 -14.15 1.89 7.23
N MET A 113 -13.36 2.27 6.22
CA MET A 113 -13.28 3.67 5.79
C MET A 113 -14.63 4.19 5.26
N LEU A 114 -15.45 3.32 4.67
CA LEU A 114 -16.79 3.62 4.15
C LEU A 114 -17.91 3.49 5.21
N ASP A 115 -17.60 3.03 6.42
CA ASP A 115 -18.57 2.96 7.50
C ASP A 115 -18.69 4.33 8.19
N VAL A 116 -19.90 4.90 8.15
CA VAL A 116 -20.20 6.18 8.79
C VAL A 116 -19.99 6.15 10.31
N ASN A 117 -20.16 4.98 10.92
CA ASN A 117 -19.97 4.79 12.36
C ASN A 117 -18.49 4.74 12.74
N ALA A 118 -17.62 4.28 11.84
CA ALA A 118 -16.18 4.33 12.03
C ALA A 118 -15.66 5.76 12.08
N ARG A 119 -16.36 6.72 11.45
CA ARG A 119 -15.99 8.14 11.42
C ARG A 119 -14.57 8.37 10.89
N SER A 120 -14.12 7.52 9.97
CA SER A 120 -12.82 7.68 9.31
C SER A 120 -12.75 9.00 8.55
N PRO A 121 -11.71 9.83 8.75
CA PRO A 121 -11.43 10.99 7.91
C PRO A 121 -11.25 10.63 6.43
N ARG A 122 -10.99 9.36 6.11
CA ARG A 122 -10.83 8.85 4.73
C ARG A 122 -12.18 8.64 4.02
N TYR A 123 -13.30 8.66 4.74
CA TYR A 123 -14.64 8.41 4.18
C TYR A 123 -14.93 9.23 2.92
N SER A 124 -14.67 10.54 2.95
CA SER A 124 -14.92 11.45 1.82
C SER A 124 -14.05 11.15 0.59
N ARG A 125 -12.94 10.41 0.76
CA ARG A 125 -12.11 9.96 -0.36
C ARG A 125 -12.73 8.77 -1.10
N LEU A 126 -13.70 8.07 -0.52
CA LEU A 126 -14.23 6.82 -1.08
C LEU A 126 -15.75 6.86 -1.31
N ALA A 127 -16.51 7.53 -0.46
CA ALA A 127 -17.98 7.39 -0.39
C ALA A 127 -18.72 7.72 -1.70
N GLU A 128 -18.23 8.70 -2.48
CA GLU A 128 -18.82 9.07 -3.78
C GLU A 128 -18.17 8.36 -4.97
N ARG A 129 -17.19 7.49 -4.72
CA ARG A 129 -16.40 6.80 -5.75
C ARG A 129 -16.68 5.31 -5.75
N VAL A 130 -16.60 4.66 -4.59
CA VAL A 130 -16.65 3.21 -4.44
C VAL A 130 -18.09 2.77 -4.24
N LYS A 131 -18.53 1.85 -5.11
CA LYS A 131 -19.84 1.21 -5.04
C LYS A 131 -19.78 -0.04 -4.18
N VAL A 132 -18.78 -0.89 -4.38
CA VAL A 132 -18.60 -2.14 -3.63
C VAL A 132 -17.14 -2.59 -3.67
N VAL A 133 -16.71 -3.24 -2.59
CA VAL A 133 -15.46 -3.98 -2.50
C VAL A 133 -15.82 -5.44 -2.26
N SER A 134 -15.21 -6.37 -2.99
CA SER A 134 -15.55 -7.79 -2.92
C SER A 134 -14.31 -8.67 -3.02
N VAL A 135 -14.23 -9.66 -2.14
CA VAL A 135 -13.19 -10.70 -2.18
C VAL A 135 -13.62 -11.79 -3.16
N VAL A 136 -12.79 -12.05 -4.17
CA VAL A 136 -12.99 -13.17 -5.11
C VAL A 136 -12.34 -14.43 -4.54
N ASP A 137 -11.10 -14.28 -4.07
CA ASP A 137 -10.32 -15.33 -3.41
C ASP A 137 -9.27 -14.67 -2.48
N PRO A 138 -8.47 -15.43 -1.72
CA PRO A 138 -7.52 -14.87 -0.75
C PRO A 138 -6.52 -13.83 -1.30
N ARG A 139 -6.27 -13.81 -2.62
CA ARG A 139 -5.32 -12.89 -3.27
C ARG A 139 -5.94 -12.05 -4.37
N THR A 140 -7.26 -12.04 -4.50
CA THR A 140 -7.95 -11.22 -5.51
C THR A 140 -9.11 -10.46 -4.90
N VAL A 141 -9.05 -9.15 -5.03
CA VAL A 141 -10.10 -8.21 -4.59
C VAL A 141 -10.57 -7.37 -5.76
N VAL A 142 -11.89 -7.20 -5.86
CA VAL A 142 -12.52 -6.36 -6.87
C VAL A 142 -13.09 -5.14 -6.20
N ILE A 143 -12.77 -3.96 -6.72
CA ILE A 143 -13.40 -2.70 -6.34
C ILE A 143 -14.19 -2.19 -7.54
N GLU A 144 -15.51 -2.04 -7.36
CA GLU A 144 -16.37 -1.39 -8.36
C GLU A 144 -16.62 0.06 -7.97
N LEU A 145 -16.53 0.95 -8.94
CA LEU A 145 -16.82 2.35 -8.82
C LEU A 145 -18.27 2.65 -9.22
N ILE A 146 -18.78 3.77 -8.72
CA ILE A 146 -20.09 4.31 -9.09
C ILE A 146 -20.05 4.84 -10.54
N ARG A 147 -18.91 5.41 -10.94
CA ARG A 147 -18.62 5.94 -12.27
C ARG A 147 -17.10 5.95 -12.50
N PRO A 148 -16.62 6.03 -13.75
CA PRO A 148 -15.19 6.07 -14.03
C PRO A 148 -14.53 7.28 -13.36
N ASP A 149 -13.37 7.07 -12.74
CA ASP A 149 -12.61 8.12 -12.04
C ASP A 149 -11.11 7.91 -12.23
N ALA A 150 -10.48 8.78 -13.03
CA ALA A 150 -9.03 8.74 -13.29
C ALA A 150 -8.18 8.99 -12.04
N SER A 151 -8.74 9.61 -10.99
CA SER A 151 -8.06 9.88 -9.73
C SER A 151 -8.10 8.70 -8.75
N PHE A 152 -8.77 7.59 -9.10
CA PHE A 152 -8.99 6.47 -8.20
C PHE A 152 -7.69 5.82 -7.74
N LEU A 153 -6.81 5.41 -8.67
CA LEU A 153 -5.53 4.79 -8.32
C LEU A 153 -4.60 5.71 -7.50
N PRO A 154 -4.40 7.00 -7.87
CA PRO A 154 -3.69 7.94 -7.02
C PRO A 154 -4.28 8.08 -5.61
N THR A 155 -5.61 8.04 -5.49
CA THR A 155 -6.28 8.07 -4.19
C THR A 155 -5.91 6.84 -3.36
N LEU A 156 -5.95 5.63 -3.96
CA LEU A 156 -5.61 4.39 -3.29
C LEU A 156 -4.16 4.34 -2.79
N ALA A 157 -3.23 5.02 -3.48
CA ALA A 157 -1.83 5.10 -3.05
C ALA A 157 -1.65 5.73 -1.66
N THR A 158 -2.66 6.46 -1.17
CA THR A 158 -2.64 7.14 0.15
C THR A 158 -3.35 6.38 1.26
N LEU A 159 -3.88 5.17 0.97
CA LEU A 159 -4.76 4.42 1.86
C LEU A 159 -4.08 3.11 2.28
N GLY A 160 -3.36 3.18 3.40
CA GLY A 160 -2.72 2.02 4.01
C GLY A 160 -3.72 0.97 4.49
N ILE A 161 -3.34 -0.29 4.33
CA ILE A 161 -4.16 -1.44 4.71
C ILE A 161 -3.98 -1.76 6.20
N VAL A 162 -5.04 -2.23 6.86
CA VAL A 162 -5.03 -2.68 8.26
C VAL A 162 -5.33 -4.19 8.38
N PRO A 163 -4.80 -4.87 9.41
CA PRO A 163 -5.06 -6.28 9.67
C PRO A 163 -6.48 -6.50 10.17
N GLU A 164 -7.29 -7.19 9.37
CA GLU A 164 -8.66 -7.57 9.73
C GLU A 164 -8.68 -8.43 10.99
N HIS A 165 -7.73 -9.36 11.12
CA HIS A 165 -7.67 -10.29 12.24
C HIS A 165 -7.40 -9.63 13.60
N VAL A 166 -6.91 -8.38 13.61
CA VAL A 166 -6.72 -7.60 14.84
C VAL A 166 -7.95 -6.74 15.13
N LEU A 167 -8.50 -6.09 14.10
CA LEU A 167 -9.49 -5.02 14.27
C LEU A 167 -10.94 -5.45 14.09
N ALA A 168 -11.23 -6.59 13.47
CA ALA A 168 -12.61 -7.01 13.17
C ALA A 168 -13.48 -7.23 14.41
N GLY A 169 -12.87 -7.44 15.58
CA GLY A 169 -13.57 -7.57 16.85
C GLY A 169 -13.90 -6.24 17.54
N VAL A 170 -13.40 -5.12 17.03
CA VAL A 170 -13.60 -3.77 17.59
C VAL A 170 -14.80 -3.13 16.93
N GLN A 171 -15.68 -2.51 17.73
CA GLN A 171 -16.84 -1.83 17.16
C GLN A 171 -16.40 -0.61 16.35
N PRO A 172 -17.05 -0.29 15.20
CA PRO A 172 -16.66 0.82 14.35
C PRO A 172 -16.46 2.13 15.11
N GLU A 173 -17.37 2.49 16.02
CA GLU A 173 -17.31 3.73 16.79
C GLU A 173 -16.13 3.79 17.77
N GLN A 174 -15.56 2.65 18.12
CA GLN A 174 -14.44 2.51 19.05
C GLN A 174 -13.08 2.48 18.36
N LEU A 175 -13.04 2.19 17.05
CA LEU A 175 -11.80 2.07 16.28
C LEU A 175 -10.91 3.33 16.36
N ILE A 176 -11.51 4.52 16.43
CA ILE A 176 -10.76 5.79 16.53
C ILE A 176 -9.98 5.93 17.85
N THR A 177 -10.41 5.23 18.90
CA THR A 177 -9.76 5.21 20.23
C THR A 177 -9.04 3.90 20.53
N ASP A 178 -9.04 2.96 19.58
CA ASP A 178 -8.35 1.69 19.75
C ASP A 178 -6.84 1.91 19.84
N PRO A 179 -6.11 1.18 20.70
CA PRO A 179 -4.66 1.31 20.81
C PRO A 179 -3.91 0.83 19.55
N PHE A 180 -4.58 0.18 18.59
CA PHE A 180 -4.02 -0.12 17.28
C PHE A 180 -3.65 1.18 16.55
N GLY A 181 -2.36 1.54 16.62
CA GLY A 181 -1.80 2.75 16.03
C GLY A 181 -1.41 3.84 17.05
N LEU A 182 -1.29 3.50 18.34
CA LEU A 182 -0.75 4.35 19.41
C LEU A 182 0.47 3.70 20.08
#